data_AF-A0A0P1NYY9-F1
#
_entry.id   AF-A0A0P1NYY9-F1
#
_cell.length_a   1.000
_cell.length_b   1.000
_cell.length_c   1.000
_cell.angle_alpha   90.00
_cell.angle_beta   90.00
_cell.angle_gamma   90.00
#
_symmetry.space_group_name_H-M   'P 1'
#
loop_
_entity.id
_entity.type
_entity.pdbx_description
1 polymer ?
#
loop_
_entity_poly.entity_id
_entity_poly.type
_entity_poly.pdbx_seq_one_letter_code
_entity_poly.pdbx_strand_id
1 'polypeptide(L)'
;MRKFWGHIFLILLIVNSLNADVLKVGKNYEFKSIKEALQFAKPHDTIYVYGGEYYGNIFLEKPVVLIGVGRPWVKGENWGSTVTVLADSCVVNGFKITGGGNLLQKEDSGILLKSSFNVIENNLLEDVLFGIYFFAANNNVVRHNTVIGRPYLGIGERGSGLHIWNSRNNLVEENFITKVRDGMYIQESANNLIRKNYATDLRYGIHYMFSDSNSFEENVFIDNVVGGAVMYSRHIYFRRNIFARNRGFSSYGLLLQSCDYCVAEENYILDNSIGLHFEGTNYNIVRRNLVQNNDLAIALFASANYDKIYENNFIGNLALIRTIGNPKTVSFSYQGRGNYWDGFLGYDLDDDGVSDVKFKLTNVFEDIQGKYPVIQLYLSSPSARAIEIAERTMPIVKSFKIYDEHPLMRKVEIPNLSYLVKRGEAEKIESKRIAFMGTGFVFLCASVPFLIVFFKSKKLRKLYAIG
;
A
#
# COMPACT_ATOMS: atom_id res chain seq x y z
N MET A 1 -14.95 67.97 -15.75
CA MET A 1 -13.81 67.13 -15.29
C MET A 1 -13.48 67.36 -13.80
N ARG A 2 -14.40 67.10 -12.87
CA ARG A 2 -14.14 67.18 -11.41
C ARG A 2 -14.94 66.19 -10.55
N LYS A 3 -15.73 65.30 -11.15
CA LYS A 3 -16.54 64.28 -10.44
C LYS A 3 -16.11 62.83 -10.66
N PHE A 4 -15.04 62.59 -11.43
CA PHE A 4 -14.57 61.23 -11.75
C PHE A 4 -13.39 60.77 -10.85
N TRP A 5 -12.82 61.65 -10.05
CA TRP A 5 -11.65 61.37 -9.20
C TRP A 5 -12.02 60.98 -7.76
N GLY A 6 -13.29 61.10 -7.37
CA GLY A 6 -13.75 60.73 -6.02
C GLY A 6 -14.03 59.24 -5.83
N HIS A 7 -14.21 58.48 -6.92
CA HIS A 7 -14.54 57.04 -6.84
C HIS A 7 -13.32 56.14 -7.05
N ILE A 8 -12.21 56.67 -7.58
CA ILE A 8 -10.94 55.94 -7.70
C ILE A 8 -10.18 55.95 -6.36
N PHE A 9 -10.41 56.94 -5.49
CA PHE A 9 -9.78 57.00 -4.17
C PHE A 9 -10.47 56.13 -3.10
N LEU A 10 -11.68 55.62 -3.36
CA LEU A 10 -12.43 54.76 -2.43
C LEU A 10 -12.25 53.25 -2.72
N ILE A 11 -11.68 52.88 -3.87
CA ILE A 11 -11.38 51.49 -4.24
C ILE A 11 -9.97 51.07 -3.79
N LEU A 12 -9.14 52.02 -3.35
CA LEU A 12 -7.77 51.79 -2.88
C LEU A 12 -7.62 51.58 -1.37
N LEU A 13 -8.73 51.42 -0.63
CA LEU A 13 -8.74 51.33 0.84
C LEU A 13 -9.28 50.00 1.42
N ILE A 14 -9.46 48.98 0.57
CA ILE A 14 -9.66 47.59 1.03
C ILE A 14 -8.76 46.66 0.20
N VAL A 15 -7.46 46.97 0.17
CA VAL A 15 -6.47 45.90 0.10
C VAL A 15 -6.11 45.62 1.55
N ASN A 16 -6.98 44.90 2.26
CA ASN A 16 -6.51 44.19 3.44
C ASN A 16 -5.42 43.27 2.90
N SER A 17 -4.17 43.64 3.16
CA SER A 17 -3.04 42.73 3.02
C SER A 17 -3.40 41.48 3.82
N LEU A 18 -3.85 40.43 3.13
CA LEU A 18 -3.92 39.07 3.63
C LEU A 18 -2.47 38.60 3.85
N ASN A 19 -1.80 39.21 4.82
CA ASN A 19 -0.57 38.68 5.34
C ASN A 19 -0.98 37.53 6.26
N ALA A 20 -0.66 36.32 5.85
CA ALA A 20 -0.66 35.19 6.74
C ALA A 20 0.30 35.48 7.89
N ASP A 21 -0.21 35.55 9.11
CA ASP A 21 0.59 35.74 10.31
C ASP A 21 1.35 34.45 10.63
N VAL A 22 2.49 34.58 11.30
CA VAL A 22 3.33 33.44 11.70
C VAL A 22 3.30 33.30 13.22
N LEU A 23 2.61 32.26 13.68
CA LEU A 23 2.53 31.91 15.10
C LEU A 23 3.61 30.88 15.45
N LYS A 24 4.19 30.99 16.64
CA LYS A 24 5.22 30.07 17.12
C LYS A 24 4.79 29.42 18.42
N VAL A 25 4.82 28.10 18.43
CA VAL A 25 4.43 27.25 19.57
C VAL A 25 5.67 26.56 20.14
N GLY A 26 5.85 26.64 21.45
CA GLY A 26 6.88 25.91 22.17
C GLY A 26 7.25 26.54 23.50
N LYS A 27 8.10 25.85 24.27
CA LYS A 27 8.47 26.26 25.64
C LYS A 27 8.94 27.72 25.72
N ASN A 28 9.67 28.18 24.70
CA ASN A 28 10.27 29.52 24.64
C ASN A 28 9.55 30.50 23.69
N TYR A 29 8.34 30.16 23.20
CA TYR A 29 7.58 31.01 22.28
C TYR A 29 6.30 31.55 22.92
N GLU A 30 5.60 32.44 22.21
CA GLU A 30 4.35 33.07 22.65
C GLU A 30 3.30 32.03 23.06
N PHE A 31 3.02 31.09 22.17
CA PHE A 31 2.04 30.02 22.42
C PHE A 31 2.70 28.82 23.09
N LYS A 32 2.08 28.30 24.15
CA LYS A 32 2.59 27.11 24.86
C LYS A 32 1.96 25.82 24.38
N SER A 33 0.80 25.89 23.75
CA SER A 33 0.11 24.73 23.16
C SER A 33 -0.33 24.97 21.73
N ILE A 34 -0.51 23.88 20.97
CA ILE A 34 -1.02 23.93 19.60
C ILE A 34 -2.47 24.44 19.59
N LYS A 35 -3.30 23.98 20.54
CA LYS A 35 -4.71 24.39 20.67
C LYS A 35 -4.85 25.91 20.86
N GLU A 36 -4.01 26.50 21.72
CA GLU A 36 -3.98 27.94 21.96
C GLU A 36 -3.63 28.70 20.67
N ALA A 37 -2.56 28.32 19.97
CA ALA A 37 -2.21 28.96 18.70
C ALA A 37 -3.32 28.84 17.64
N LEU A 38 -4.00 27.69 17.55
CA LEU A 38 -5.10 27.49 16.61
C LEU A 38 -6.32 28.38 16.92
N GLN A 39 -6.58 28.69 18.18
CA GLN A 39 -7.64 29.63 18.58
C GLN A 39 -7.35 31.04 18.07
N PHE A 40 -6.10 31.49 18.20
CA PHE A 40 -5.66 32.83 17.78
C PHE A 40 -5.42 32.95 16.27
N ALA A 41 -4.99 31.87 15.62
CA ALA A 41 -4.71 31.84 14.19
C ALA A 41 -5.93 32.27 13.38
N LYS A 42 -5.70 33.06 12.34
CA LYS A 42 -6.64 33.40 11.28
C LYS A 42 -6.51 32.39 10.13
N PRO A 43 -7.53 32.30 9.25
CA PRO A 43 -7.42 31.55 8.01
C PRO A 43 -6.13 31.88 7.25
N HIS A 44 -5.45 30.84 6.80
CA HIS A 44 -4.18 30.81 6.07
C HIS A 44 -2.93 31.19 6.86
N ASP A 45 -3.01 31.41 8.17
CA ASP A 45 -1.84 31.60 9.02
C ASP A 45 -0.96 30.34 9.07
N THR A 46 0.33 30.56 9.34
CA THR A 46 1.31 29.49 9.55
C THR A 46 1.64 29.36 11.03
N ILE A 47 1.56 28.13 11.55
CA ILE A 47 1.88 27.80 12.95
C ILE A 47 3.11 26.89 12.95
N TYR A 48 4.24 27.43 13.40
CA TYR A 48 5.44 26.62 13.65
C TYR A 48 5.40 26.05 15.07
N VAL A 49 5.43 24.73 15.17
CA VAL A 49 5.48 24.00 16.44
C VAL A 49 6.89 23.45 16.62
N TYR A 50 7.62 23.97 17.60
CA TYR A 50 9.00 23.54 17.85
C TYR A 50 9.04 22.29 18.74
N GLY A 51 10.16 21.57 18.71
CA GLY A 51 10.34 20.31 19.45
C GLY A 51 9.84 20.37 20.90
N GLY A 52 9.03 19.37 21.27
CA GLY A 52 8.34 19.27 22.54
C GLY A 52 7.24 18.21 22.50
N GLU A 53 6.61 17.97 23.65
CA GLU A 53 5.43 17.12 23.78
C GLU A 53 4.18 17.98 23.92
N TYR A 54 3.16 17.66 23.12
CA TYR A 54 1.90 18.39 23.05
C TYR A 54 0.75 17.42 23.26
N TYR A 55 0.07 17.55 24.39
CA TYR A 55 -1.04 16.68 24.77
C TYR A 55 -2.36 17.22 24.25
N GLY A 56 -3.18 16.32 23.71
CA GLY A 56 -4.55 16.60 23.31
C GLY A 56 -4.84 16.34 21.83
N ASN A 57 -6.10 16.05 21.53
CA ASN A 57 -6.56 15.94 20.15
C ASN A 57 -6.58 17.33 19.48
N ILE A 58 -6.13 17.40 18.22
CA ILE A 58 -6.01 18.62 17.43
C ILE A 58 -7.10 18.67 16.37
N PHE A 59 -7.77 19.82 16.26
CA PHE A 59 -8.83 20.05 15.28
C PHE A 59 -8.45 21.24 14.40
N LEU A 60 -8.36 21.04 13.09
CA LEU A 60 -8.10 22.11 12.12
C LEU A 60 -9.44 22.54 11.51
N GLU A 61 -10.10 23.48 12.18
CA GLU A 61 -11.42 24.02 11.81
C GLU A 61 -11.37 25.18 10.83
N LYS A 62 -10.17 25.70 10.54
CA LYS A 62 -9.92 26.78 9.60
C LYS A 62 -8.66 26.44 8.78
N PRO A 63 -8.52 26.94 7.54
CA PRO A 63 -7.36 26.63 6.70
C PRO A 63 -6.12 27.17 7.41
N VAL A 64 -5.14 26.33 7.74
CA VAL A 64 -3.89 26.73 8.40
C VAL A 64 -2.74 25.85 7.94
N VAL A 65 -1.53 26.39 8.03
CA VAL A 65 -0.30 25.64 7.76
C VAL A 65 0.34 25.27 9.10
N LEU A 66 0.20 24.02 9.52
CA LEU A 66 0.77 23.51 10.76
C LEU A 66 2.10 22.78 10.47
N ILE A 67 3.22 23.33 10.94
CA ILE A 67 4.58 22.84 10.64
C ILE A 67 5.32 22.46 11.93
N GLY A 68 5.75 21.21 12.03
CA GLY A 68 6.60 20.70 13.09
C GLY A 68 8.09 20.92 12.81
N VAL A 69 8.78 21.66 13.68
CA VAL A 69 10.22 21.90 13.63
C VAL A 69 10.92 21.00 14.63
N GLY A 70 11.74 20.06 14.14
CA GLY A 70 12.41 19.08 15.00
C GLY A 70 11.51 17.94 15.47
N ARG A 71 10.46 17.62 14.68
CA ARG A 71 9.51 16.52 14.93
C ARG A 71 8.84 16.57 16.31
N PRO A 72 8.12 17.66 16.65
CA PRO A 72 7.33 17.73 17.88
C PRO A 72 6.34 16.56 17.97
N TRP A 73 6.10 16.10 19.19
CA TRP A 73 5.24 14.95 19.47
C TRP A 73 3.85 15.42 19.87
N VAL A 74 2.85 15.18 19.01
CA VAL A 74 1.43 15.30 19.34
C VAL A 74 0.94 13.96 19.90
N LYS A 75 0.52 13.99 21.16
CA LYS A 75 -0.03 12.84 21.86
C LYS A 75 -1.52 13.04 22.10
N GLY A 76 -2.33 12.33 21.32
CA GLY A 76 -3.78 12.29 21.47
C GLY A 76 -4.22 11.73 22.82
N GLU A 77 -5.52 11.82 23.06
CA GLU A 77 -6.12 11.51 24.36
C GLU A 77 -6.53 10.03 24.51
N ASN A 78 -6.09 9.16 23.59
CA ASN A 78 -6.50 7.75 23.48
C ASN A 78 -8.01 7.53 23.28
N TRP A 79 -8.70 8.56 22.76
CA TRP A 79 -10.07 8.49 22.28
C TRP A 79 -10.18 9.37 21.03
N GLY A 80 -10.97 8.93 20.04
CA GLY A 80 -11.09 9.65 18.77
C GLY A 80 -9.79 9.68 17.97
N SER A 81 -9.73 10.57 16.98
CA SER A 81 -8.54 10.77 16.15
C SER A 81 -7.60 11.83 16.75
N THR A 82 -6.29 11.63 16.64
CA THR A 82 -5.30 12.55 17.23
C THR A 82 -5.28 13.90 16.53
N VAL A 83 -5.31 13.91 15.20
CA VAL A 83 -5.45 15.12 14.39
C VAL A 83 -6.67 14.96 13.48
N THR A 84 -7.63 15.88 13.56
CA THR A 84 -8.80 15.91 12.69
C THR A 84 -8.77 17.18 11.86
N VAL A 85 -8.76 17.02 10.54
CA VAL A 85 -8.75 18.13 9.57
C VAL A 85 -10.17 18.32 9.05
N LEU A 86 -10.76 19.47 9.39
CA LEU A 86 -12.17 19.80 9.12
C LEU A 86 -12.32 20.91 8.07
N ALA A 87 -11.33 21.79 7.94
CA ALA A 87 -11.30 22.83 6.91
C ALA A 87 -10.47 22.40 5.70
N ASP A 88 -10.83 22.91 4.52
CA ASP A 88 -10.05 22.71 3.31
C ASP A 88 -8.70 23.44 3.40
N SER A 89 -7.75 23.05 2.54
CA SER A 89 -6.47 23.77 2.36
C SER A 89 -5.60 23.87 3.64
N CYS A 90 -5.69 22.87 4.52
CA CYS A 90 -4.79 22.74 5.66
C CYS A 90 -3.50 22.02 5.27
N VAL A 91 -2.41 22.32 5.98
CA VAL A 91 -1.16 21.56 5.90
C VAL A 91 -0.82 20.99 7.28
N VAL A 92 -0.46 19.71 7.34
CA VAL A 92 0.10 19.06 8.53
C VAL A 92 1.44 18.46 8.14
N ASN A 93 2.53 19.11 8.58
CA ASN A 93 3.87 18.75 8.15
C ASN A 93 4.79 18.45 9.35
N GLY A 94 5.45 17.30 9.35
CA GLY A 94 6.65 17.06 10.16
C GLY A 94 6.41 16.73 11.63
N PHE A 95 5.27 16.13 11.99
CA PHE A 95 4.95 15.75 13.37
C PHE A 95 5.29 14.29 13.68
N LYS A 96 5.52 13.99 14.96
CA LYS A 96 5.28 12.65 15.51
C LYS A 96 3.87 12.63 16.10
N ILE A 97 3.04 11.67 15.69
CA ILE A 97 1.62 11.59 16.07
C ILE A 97 1.33 10.21 16.66
N THR A 98 0.81 10.18 17.89
CA THR A 98 0.41 8.95 18.59
C THR A 98 -0.85 9.21 19.41
N GLY A 99 -1.42 8.17 20.04
CA GLY A 99 -2.49 8.34 21.02
C GLY A 99 -3.87 8.52 20.40
N GLY A 100 -4.09 7.99 19.20
CA GLY A 100 -5.43 7.77 18.66
C GLY A 100 -6.16 6.70 19.49
N GLY A 101 -7.48 6.75 19.49
CA GLY A 101 -8.32 5.81 20.22
C GLY A 101 -8.19 4.35 19.76
N ASN A 102 -9.00 3.50 20.40
CA ASN A 102 -8.93 2.03 20.28
C ASN A 102 -10.19 1.43 19.64
N LEU A 103 -11.13 2.24 19.17
CA LEU A 103 -12.41 1.76 18.68
C LEU A 103 -12.38 1.58 17.16
N LEU A 104 -12.32 0.33 16.71
CA LEU A 104 -12.42 -0.02 15.28
C LEU A 104 -13.71 0.52 14.64
N GLN A 105 -14.82 0.49 15.38
CA GLN A 105 -16.13 0.94 14.91
C GLN A 105 -16.23 2.46 14.73
N LYS A 106 -15.36 3.22 15.40
CA LYS A 106 -15.27 4.68 15.27
C LYS A 106 -14.13 5.10 14.35
N GLU A 107 -13.33 4.13 13.90
CA GLU A 107 -12.21 4.33 12.98
C GLU A 107 -11.22 5.35 13.53
N ASP A 108 -10.94 5.26 14.83
CA ASP A 108 -10.01 6.14 15.53
C ASP A 108 -8.65 6.17 14.81
N SER A 109 -8.23 7.34 14.37
CA SER A 109 -7.11 7.50 13.45
C SER A 109 -5.98 8.36 14.03
N GLY A 110 -4.75 8.21 13.52
CA GLY A 110 -3.71 9.18 13.76
C GLY A 110 -4.06 10.53 13.15
N ILE A 111 -4.39 10.54 11.86
CA ILE A 111 -4.90 11.70 11.13
C ILE A 111 -6.21 11.33 10.44
N LEU A 112 -7.26 12.11 10.69
CA LEU A 112 -8.56 12.01 10.03
C LEU A 112 -8.79 13.24 9.14
N LEU A 113 -8.93 13.02 7.83
CA LEU A 113 -9.27 14.02 6.83
C LEU A 113 -10.78 13.96 6.56
N LYS A 114 -11.48 15.07 6.80
CA LYS A 114 -12.91 15.26 6.47
C LYS A 114 -13.14 16.44 5.52
N SER A 115 -12.09 16.91 4.88
CA SER A 115 -12.07 18.10 4.03
C SER A 115 -11.14 17.87 2.83
N SER A 116 -11.08 18.85 1.92
CA SER A 116 -10.41 18.74 0.63
C SER A 116 -9.20 19.66 0.50
N PHE A 117 -8.36 19.41 -0.52
CA PHE A 117 -7.20 20.26 -0.85
C PHE A 117 -6.15 20.37 0.27
N ASN A 118 -6.09 19.41 1.18
CA ASN A 118 -5.11 19.39 2.26
C ASN A 118 -3.79 18.74 1.83
N VAL A 119 -2.71 19.10 2.52
CA VAL A 119 -1.40 18.47 2.37
C VAL A 119 -0.97 17.85 3.70
N ILE A 120 -0.82 16.53 3.72
CA ILE A 120 -0.33 15.77 4.89
C ILE A 120 1.02 15.18 4.54
N GLU A 121 2.08 15.70 5.14
CA GLU A 121 3.43 15.32 4.73
C GLU A 121 4.46 15.18 5.85
N ASN A 122 5.45 14.32 5.63
CA ASN A 122 6.60 14.12 6.52
C ASN A 122 6.25 13.71 7.96
N ASN A 123 5.04 13.23 8.21
CA ASN A 123 4.59 12.84 9.54
C ASN A 123 5.01 11.40 9.86
N LEU A 124 5.32 11.18 11.13
CA LEU A 124 5.55 9.85 11.71
C LEU A 124 4.34 9.52 12.59
N LEU A 125 3.52 8.58 12.14
CA LEU A 125 2.39 8.05 12.89
C LEU A 125 2.80 6.72 13.51
N GLU A 126 2.76 6.63 14.84
CA GLU A 126 3.10 5.41 15.57
C GLU A 126 2.01 5.08 16.59
N ASP A 127 1.84 3.79 16.88
CA ASP A 127 0.88 3.32 17.88
C ASP A 127 -0.55 3.82 17.59
N VAL A 128 -0.90 3.86 16.30
CA VAL A 128 -2.21 4.29 15.80
C VAL A 128 -3.03 3.07 15.37
N LEU A 129 -4.34 3.12 15.60
CA LEU A 129 -5.25 2.06 15.15
C LEU A 129 -5.42 2.13 13.63
N PHE A 130 -5.94 3.25 13.13
CA PHE A 130 -5.87 3.62 11.72
C PHE A 130 -4.82 4.72 11.53
N GLY A 131 -4.05 4.68 10.45
CA GLY A 131 -3.02 5.68 10.19
C GLY A 131 -3.59 7.02 9.73
N ILE A 132 -3.77 7.16 8.43
CA ILE A 132 -4.37 8.33 7.80
C ILE A 132 -5.68 7.89 7.14
N TYR A 133 -6.78 8.49 7.58
CA TYR A 133 -8.13 8.18 7.12
C TYR A 133 -8.70 9.35 6.32
N PHE A 134 -9.09 9.09 5.07
CA PHE A 134 -9.85 9.98 4.21
C PHE A 134 -11.32 9.60 4.29
N PHE A 135 -12.13 10.48 4.86
CA PHE A 135 -13.56 10.29 5.00
C PHE A 135 -14.30 11.36 4.19
N ALA A 136 -14.74 10.99 2.98
CA ALA A 136 -15.32 11.92 2.01
C ALA A 136 -14.40 13.12 1.70
N ALA A 137 -13.10 12.86 1.58
CA ALA A 137 -12.04 13.87 1.46
C ALA A 137 -11.42 13.83 0.05
N ASN A 138 -11.52 14.93 -0.71
CA ASN A 138 -11.15 14.95 -2.12
C ASN A 138 -9.94 15.86 -2.40
N ASN A 139 -9.22 15.58 -3.48
CA ASN A 139 -8.13 16.46 -3.96
C ASN A 139 -7.02 16.72 -2.92
N ASN A 140 -6.77 15.78 -2.01
CA ASN A 140 -5.72 15.90 -1.01
C ASN A 140 -4.40 15.30 -1.51
N VAL A 141 -3.29 15.79 -0.96
CA VAL A 141 -1.95 15.24 -1.15
C VAL A 141 -1.47 14.64 0.15
N VAL A 142 -1.16 13.35 0.14
CA VAL A 142 -0.61 12.64 1.30
C VAL A 142 0.71 11.99 0.91
N ARG A 143 1.81 12.53 1.43
CA ARG A 143 3.15 12.11 0.99
C ARG A 143 4.23 12.07 2.06
N HIS A 144 5.24 11.22 1.86
CA HIS A 144 6.38 11.11 2.78
C HIS A 144 5.99 10.83 4.24
N ASN A 145 4.83 10.22 4.47
CA ASN A 145 4.43 9.83 5.82
C ASN A 145 4.89 8.40 6.12
N THR A 146 5.27 8.18 7.37
CA THR A 146 5.58 6.86 7.91
C THR A 146 4.46 6.44 8.85
N VAL A 147 3.78 5.34 8.56
CA VAL A 147 2.69 4.78 9.36
C VAL A 147 3.12 3.44 9.93
N ILE A 148 3.24 3.38 11.25
CA ILE A 148 3.60 2.18 12.01
C ILE A 148 2.42 1.85 12.93
N GLY A 149 1.75 0.74 12.65
CA GLY A 149 0.60 0.27 13.43
C GLY A 149 0.97 -0.32 14.80
N ARG A 150 0.06 -1.13 15.35
CA ARG A 150 0.17 -1.72 16.69
C ARG A 150 0.55 -3.20 16.61
N PRO A 151 1.85 -3.55 16.54
CA PRO A 151 2.28 -4.94 16.36
C PRO A 151 1.91 -5.85 17.54
N TYR A 152 1.59 -5.29 18.71
CA TYR A 152 1.17 -6.03 19.89
C TYR A 152 -0.30 -6.47 19.86
N LEU A 153 -1.12 -5.93 18.95
CA LEU A 153 -2.49 -6.39 18.70
C LEU A 153 -2.51 -7.54 17.69
N GLY A 154 -3.51 -8.42 17.77
CA GLY A 154 -3.79 -9.39 16.72
C GLY A 154 -4.10 -8.69 15.39
N ILE A 155 -3.82 -9.33 14.26
CA ILE A 155 -3.94 -8.68 12.94
C ILE A 155 -5.35 -8.17 12.65
N GLY A 156 -6.39 -8.89 13.10
CA GLY A 156 -7.79 -8.50 12.92
C GLY A 156 -8.22 -7.29 13.77
N GLU A 157 -7.52 -7.05 14.88
CA GLU A 157 -7.79 -5.98 15.84
C GLU A 157 -7.14 -4.65 15.45
N ARG A 158 -6.25 -4.67 14.44
CA ARG A 158 -5.60 -3.48 13.89
C ARG A 158 -6.49 -2.80 12.86
N GLY A 159 -6.35 -1.49 12.71
CA GLY A 159 -6.92 -0.74 11.59
C GLY A 159 -5.98 -0.71 10.38
N SER A 160 -6.39 0.00 9.34
CA SER A 160 -5.64 0.16 8.10
C SER A 160 -4.63 1.30 8.17
N GLY A 161 -3.55 1.24 7.40
CA GLY A 161 -2.53 2.29 7.37
C GLY A 161 -3.03 3.54 6.66
N LEU A 162 -3.42 3.39 5.41
CA LEU A 162 -4.18 4.37 4.66
C LEU A 162 -5.60 3.82 4.46
N HIS A 163 -6.60 4.55 4.94
CA HIS A 163 -8.00 4.22 4.75
C HIS A 163 -8.62 5.30 3.85
N ILE A 164 -9.03 4.95 2.63
CA ILE A 164 -9.59 5.88 1.66
C ILE A 164 -11.04 5.50 1.39
N TRP A 165 -11.97 6.26 1.98
CA TRP A 165 -13.40 5.99 1.87
C TRP A 165 -14.14 7.17 1.23
N ASN A 166 -14.93 6.89 0.20
CA ASN A 166 -15.70 7.88 -0.55
C ASN A 166 -14.89 9.12 -0.98
N SER A 167 -13.64 8.92 -1.36
CA SER A 167 -12.63 9.99 -1.49
C SER A 167 -11.97 9.93 -2.88
N ARG A 168 -11.98 11.04 -3.60
CA ARG A 168 -11.64 11.10 -5.03
C ARG A 168 -10.53 12.09 -5.34
N ASN A 169 -9.85 11.85 -6.45
CA ASN A 169 -8.82 12.74 -7.00
C ASN A 169 -7.66 13.02 -6.02
N ASN A 170 -7.36 12.10 -5.10
CA ASN A 170 -6.26 12.26 -4.17
C ASN A 170 -4.94 11.76 -4.77
N LEU A 171 -3.84 12.40 -4.36
CA LEU A 171 -2.48 11.94 -4.60
C LEU A 171 -1.92 11.33 -3.32
N VAL A 172 -1.58 10.05 -3.38
CA VAL A 172 -0.96 9.32 -2.28
C VAL A 172 0.41 8.84 -2.75
N GLU A 173 1.47 9.51 -2.31
CA GLU A 173 2.81 9.22 -2.81
C GLU A 173 3.91 9.08 -1.77
N GLU A 174 4.84 8.17 -1.98
CA GLU A 174 6.06 8.08 -1.16
C GLU A 174 5.79 7.89 0.35
N ASN A 175 4.73 7.14 0.71
CA ASN A 175 4.45 6.77 2.09
C ASN A 175 5.00 5.38 2.41
N PHE A 176 5.48 5.19 3.65
CA PHE A 176 5.92 3.92 4.20
C PHE A 176 4.89 3.40 5.20
N ILE A 177 4.39 2.18 5.00
CA ILE A 177 3.30 1.61 5.79
C ILE A 177 3.68 0.21 6.28
N THR A 178 3.63 0.00 7.59
CA THR A 178 3.93 -1.30 8.18
C THR A 178 3.19 -1.56 9.49
N LYS A 179 3.06 -2.85 9.85
CA LYS A 179 2.49 -3.32 11.14
C LYS A 179 1.06 -2.86 11.44
N VAL A 180 0.32 -2.43 10.42
CA VAL A 180 -1.14 -2.23 10.45
C VAL A 180 -1.84 -3.52 10.00
N ARG A 181 -3.18 -3.53 9.91
CA ARG A 181 -3.93 -4.67 9.36
C ARG A 181 -3.77 -4.74 7.84
N ASP A 182 -4.31 -3.74 7.15
CA ASP A 182 -4.24 -3.58 5.70
C ASP A 182 -3.47 -2.30 5.40
N GLY A 183 -2.55 -2.35 4.43
CA GLY A 183 -1.71 -1.20 4.08
C GLY A 183 -2.55 -0.08 3.53
N MET A 184 -3.27 -0.37 2.45
CA MET A 184 -4.18 0.56 1.79
C MET A 184 -5.55 -0.10 1.66
N TYR A 185 -6.53 0.43 2.38
CA TYR A 185 -7.93 0.07 2.22
C TYR A 185 -8.62 1.17 1.41
N ILE A 186 -9.19 0.82 0.25
CA ILE A 186 -9.79 1.79 -0.68
C ILE A 186 -11.19 1.32 -1.04
N GLN A 187 -12.19 2.15 -0.75
CA GLN A 187 -13.60 1.87 -1.02
C GLN A 187 -14.34 3.11 -1.52
N GLU A 188 -15.19 2.94 -2.54
CA GLU A 188 -16.03 4.01 -3.12
C GLU A 188 -15.24 5.26 -3.57
N SER A 189 -13.98 5.06 -3.95
CA SER A 189 -12.97 6.11 -4.06
C SER A 189 -12.32 6.12 -5.43
N ALA A 190 -12.85 6.94 -6.35
CA ALA A 190 -12.45 6.97 -7.75
C ALA A 190 -11.34 7.99 -8.07
N ASN A 191 -10.60 7.76 -9.16
CA ASN A 191 -9.64 8.71 -9.76
C ASN A 191 -8.47 9.13 -8.85
N ASN A 192 -8.03 8.27 -7.92
CA ASN A 192 -6.84 8.52 -7.12
C ASN A 192 -5.57 8.02 -7.82
N LEU A 193 -4.47 8.74 -7.59
CA LEU A 193 -3.12 8.33 -8.00
C LEU A 193 -2.35 7.89 -6.76
N ILE A 194 -2.11 6.59 -6.67
CA ILE A 194 -1.33 5.96 -5.60
C ILE A 194 0.01 5.58 -6.20
N ARG A 195 1.09 6.26 -5.82
CA ARG A 195 2.39 6.02 -6.44
C ARG A 195 3.57 5.98 -5.50
N LYS A 196 4.57 5.17 -5.83
CA LYS A 196 5.84 5.15 -5.08
C LYS A 196 5.67 4.90 -3.58
N ASN A 197 4.62 4.23 -3.14
CA ASN A 197 4.46 3.88 -1.73
C ASN A 197 5.10 2.52 -1.45
N TYR A 198 5.46 2.28 -0.19
CA TYR A 198 6.05 1.02 0.27
C TYR A 198 5.23 0.44 1.42
N ALA A 199 4.67 -0.76 1.21
CA ALA A 199 3.76 -1.42 2.14
C ALA A 199 4.25 -2.85 2.45
N THR A 200 4.57 -3.11 3.73
CA THR A 200 5.23 -4.35 4.15
C THR A 200 4.80 -4.86 5.54
N ASP A 201 4.85 -6.17 5.72
CA ASP A 201 4.48 -6.88 6.95
C ASP A 201 2.99 -6.69 7.32
N LEU A 202 2.10 -6.89 6.34
CA LEU A 202 0.65 -6.62 6.43
C LEU A 202 -0.20 -7.84 6.07
N ARG A 203 -1.51 -7.76 6.32
CA ARG A 203 -2.48 -8.72 5.78
C ARG A 203 -2.67 -8.48 4.27
N TYR A 204 -3.14 -7.30 3.89
CA TYR A 204 -3.25 -6.89 2.49
C TYR A 204 -2.34 -5.69 2.25
N GLY A 205 -1.54 -5.71 1.18
CA GLY A 205 -0.90 -4.50 0.68
C GLY A 205 -1.96 -3.53 0.15
N ILE A 206 -2.84 -4.03 -0.72
CA ILE A 206 -4.03 -3.34 -1.22
C ILE A 206 -5.29 -4.19 -0.91
N HIS A 207 -6.26 -3.59 -0.23
CA HIS A 207 -7.61 -4.13 -0.03
C HIS A 207 -8.62 -3.15 -0.66
N TYR A 208 -9.31 -3.56 -1.72
CA TYR A 208 -9.91 -2.61 -2.64
C TYR A 208 -11.28 -3.04 -3.16
N MET A 209 -12.28 -2.17 -3.08
CA MET A 209 -13.66 -2.45 -3.50
C MET A 209 -14.35 -1.23 -4.12
N PHE A 210 -15.21 -1.45 -5.11
CA PHE A 210 -16.17 -0.46 -5.65
C PHE A 210 -15.57 0.91 -6.00
N SER A 211 -14.40 0.94 -6.60
CA SER A 211 -13.63 2.17 -6.81
C SER A 211 -13.09 2.18 -8.23
N ASP A 212 -13.60 3.05 -9.10
CA ASP A 212 -13.21 3.02 -10.51
C ASP A 212 -12.04 3.98 -10.82
N SER A 213 -11.34 3.73 -11.92
CA SER A 213 -10.40 4.68 -12.55
C SER A 213 -9.22 5.09 -11.66
N ASN A 214 -8.71 4.20 -10.80
CA ASN A 214 -7.53 4.49 -9.99
C ASN A 214 -6.24 3.98 -10.66
N SER A 215 -5.14 4.66 -10.37
CA SER A 215 -3.81 4.28 -10.87
C SER A 215 -2.86 3.97 -9.72
N PHE A 216 -2.20 2.82 -9.82
CA PHE A 216 -1.13 2.37 -8.94
C PHE A 216 0.16 2.36 -9.74
N GLU A 217 1.10 3.26 -9.42
CA GLU A 217 2.35 3.41 -10.16
C GLU A 217 3.57 3.28 -9.26
N GLU A 218 4.52 2.40 -9.59
CA GLU A 218 5.81 2.33 -8.88
C GLU A 218 5.69 2.02 -7.38
N ASN A 219 4.62 1.36 -6.93
CA ASN A 219 4.46 0.95 -5.54
C ASN A 219 5.14 -0.39 -5.27
N VAL A 220 5.48 -0.64 -4.01
CA VAL A 220 6.05 -1.90 -3.53
C VAL A 220 5.15 -2.50 -2.45
N PHE A 221 4.61 -3.69 -2.73
CA PHE A 221 3.80 -4.49 -1.82
C PHE A 221 4.54 -5.80 -1.55
N ILE A 222 5.24 -5.85 -0.41
CA ILE A 222 6.23 -6.89 -0.14
C ILE A 222 6.14 -7.47 1.27
N ASP A 223 6.32 -8.79 1.38
CA ASP A 223 6.25 -9.50 2.66
C ASP A 223 4.87 -9.32 3.36
N ASN A 224 3.79 -9.34 2.58
CA ASN A 224 2.42 -9.31 3.10
C ASN A 224 1.76 -10.69 2.98
N VAL A 225 0.56 -10.88 3.55
CA VAL A 225 -0.23 -12.09 3.26
C VAL A 225 -0.77 -12.03 1.83
N VAL A 226 -1.30 -10.90 1.39
CA VAL A 226 -1.77 -10.63 0.03
C VAL A 226 -1.14 -9.34 -0.48
N GLY A 227 -0.62 -9.36 -1.71
CA GLY A 227 -0.06 -8.18 -2.37
C GLY A 227 -1.16 -7.16 -2.67
N GLY A 228 -2.07 -7.50 -3.57
CA GLY A 228 -3.28 -6.71 -3.83
C GLY A 228 -4.51 -7.57 -4.13
N ALA A 229 -5.64 -7.22 -3.52
CA ALA A 229 -6.96 -7.77 -3.82
C ALA A 229 -7.90 -6.65 -4.30
N VAL A 230 -8.18 -6.66 -5.60
CA VAL A 230 -8.98 -5.64 -6.30
C VAL A 230 -10.31 -6.26 -6.68
N MET A 231 -11.39 -5.66 -6.20
CA MET A 231 -12.72 -6.22 -6.35
C MET A 231 -13.71 -5.19 -6.90
N TYR A 232 -14.64 -5.65 -7.75
CA TYR A 232 -15.85 -4.92 -8.17
C TYR A 232 -15.58 -3.53 -8.75
N SER A 233 -14.61 -3.42 -9.65
CA SER A 233 -14.08 -2.12 -10.09
C SER A 233 -13.63 -2.13 -11.55
N ARG A 234 -13.62 -0.97 -12.19
CA ARG A 234 -13.26 -0.82 -13.61
C ARG A 234 -12.13 0.17 -13.82
N HIS A 235 -11.41 0.02 -14.94
CA HIS A 235 -10.37 0.95 -15.37
C HIS A 235 -9.27 1.15 -14.32
N ILE A 236 -8.78 0.07 -13.72
CA ILE A 236 -7.67 0.13 -12.76
C ILE A 236 -6.35 -0.07 -13.49
N TYR A 237 -5.39 0.80 -13.23
CA TYR A 237 -4.08 0.78 -13.89
C TYR A 237 -2.98 0.43 -12.90
N PHE A 238 -2.33 -0.72 -13.09
CA PHE A 238 -1.13 -1.13 -12.37
C PHE A 238 0.07 -0.98 -13.29
N ARG A 239 0.93 0.01 -13.04
CA ARG A 239 2.13 0.26 -13.82
C ARG A 239 3.39 0.20 -12.96
N ARG A 240 4.36 -0.61 -13.35
CA ARG A 240 5.69 -0.65 -12.70
C ARG A 240 5.64 -0.90 -11.19
N ASN A 241 4.66 -1.65 -10.70
CA ASN A 241 4.58 -2.02 -9.28
C ASN A 241 5.36 -3.32 -9.01
N ILE A 242 5.74 -3.52 -7.75
CA ILE A 242 6.35 -4.76 -7.27
C ILE A 242 5.39 -5.43 -6.28
N PHE A 243 4.93 -6.62 -6.62
CA PHE A 243 4.18 -7.52 -5.73
C PHE A 243 5.10 -8.72 -5.44
N ALA A 244 5.77 -8.70 -4.29
CA ALA A 244 6.81 -9.69 -4.00
C ALA A 244 6.64 -10.38 -2.66
N ARG A 245 6.93 -11.68 -2.60
CA ARG A 245 6.95 -12.46 -1.34
C ARG A 245 5.67 -12.34 -0.53
N ASN A 246 4.53 -12.20 -1.21
CA ASN A 246 3.25 -12.22 -0.53
C ASN A 246 2.83 -13.68 -0.33
N ARG A 247 2.73 -14.09 0.94
CA ARG A 247 2.65 -15.50 1.35
C ARG A 247 1.68 -15.67 2.52
N GLY A 248 0.85 -16.71 2.47
CA GLY A 248 -0.07 -17.10 3.54
C GLY A 248 -1.31 -17.82 3.00
N PHE A 249 -2.35 -17.95 3.83
CA PHE A 249 -3.60 -18.60 3.40
C PHE A 249 -4.37 -17.69 2.43
N SER A 250 -4.80 -18.24 1.28
CA SER A 250 -5.46 -17.47 0.20
C SER A 250 -4.65 -16.25 -0.23
N SER A 251 -3.38 -16.48 -0.56
CA SER A 251 -2.39 -15.46 -0.87
C SER A 251 -2.17 -15.26 -2.37
N TYR A 252 -2.16 -13.99 -2.79
CA TYR A 252 -2.01 -13.57 -4.19
C TYR A 252 -1.00 -12.44 -4.29
N GLY A 253 -0.24 -12.37 -5.39
CA GLY A 253 0.51 -11.19 -5.80
C GLY A 253 -0.48 -10.09 -6.19
N LEU A 254 -1.29 -10.35 -7.23
CA LEU A 254 -2.38 -9.48 -7.65
C LEU A 254 -3.63 -10.31 -7.99
N LEU A 255 -4.72 -10.03 -7.27
CA LEU A 255 -6.05 -10.57 -7.53
C LEU A 255 -6.94 -9.51 -8.16
N LEU A 256 -7.61 -9.90 -9.25
CA LEU A 256 -8.70 -9.18 -9.90
C LEU A 256 -9.97 -10.02 -9.81
N GLN A 257 -10.97 -9.53 -9.07
CA GLN A 257 -12.27 -10.17 -8.92
C GLN A 257 -13.39 -9.22 -9.35
N SER A 258 -14.19 -9.62 -10.33
CA SER A 258 -15.22 -8.75 -10.90
C SER A 258 -14.64 -7.40 -11.36
N CYS A 259 -13.51 -7.46 -12.06
CA CYS A 259 -12.82 -6.29 -12.58
C CYS A 259 -12.86 -6.23 -14.11
N ASP A 260 -13.20 -5.06 -14.64
CA ASP A 260 -13.32 -4.85 -16.09
C ASP A 260 -12.38 -3.76 -16.60
N TYR A 261 -11.84 -3.93 -17.81
CA TYR A 261 -11.04 -2.91 -18.52
C TYR A 261 -9.83 -2.40 -17.72
N CYS A 262 -9.25 -3.23 -16.86
CA CYS A 262 -8.04 -2.92 -16.09
C CYS A 262 -6.78 -3.25 -16.91
N VAL A 263 -5.67 -2.61 -16.55
CA VAL A 263 -4.36 -2.81 -17.19
C VAL A 263 -3.32 -3.11 -16.13
N ALA A 264 -2.65 -4.25 -16.23
CA ALA A 264 -1.43 -4.56 -15.50
C ALA A 264 -0.25 -4.57 -16.47
N GLU A 265 0.60 -3.56 -16.37
CA GLU A 265 1.73 -3.34 -17.28
C GLU A 265 3.05 -3.11 -16.53
N GLU A 266 4.13 -3.74 -17.02
CA GLU A 266 5.49 -3.52 -16.50
C GLU A 266 5.67 -3.85 -14.99
N ASN A 267 4.78 -4.65 -14.41
CA ASN A 267 4.85 -5.01 -12.99
C ASN A 267 5.77 -6.22 -12.76
N TYR A 268 6.34 -6.28 -11.56
CA TYR A 268 7.12 -7.40 -11.06
C TYR A 268 6.27 -8.19 -10.07
N ILE A 269 5.92 -9.42 -10.41
CA ILE A 269 5.09 -10.33 -9.62
C ILE A 269 5.95 -11.53 -9.24
N LEU A 270 6.57 -11.44 -8.07
CA LEU A 270 7.71 -12.26 -7.70
C LEU A 270 7.44 -13.11 -6.45
N ASP A 271 7.73 -14.40 -6.51
CA ASP A 271 7.80 -15.23 -5.29
C ASP A 271 6.52 -15.19 -4.42
N ASN A 272 5.35 -15.11 -5.05
CA ASN A 272 4.06 -15.17 -4.37
C ASN A 272 3.48 -16.59 -4.42
N SER A 273 2.53 -16.90 -3.53
CA SER A 273 1.82 -18.19 -3.58
C SER A 273 1.00 -18.34 -4.88
N ILE A 274 0.31 -17.29 -5.31
CA ILE A 274 -0.32 -17.19 -6.63
C ILE A 274 0.11 -15.85 -7.20
N GLY A 275 0.69 -15.82 -8.40
CA GLY A 275 1.12 -14.58 -9.03
C GLY A 275 -0.06 -13.69 -9.40
N LEU A 276 -0.84 -14.14 -10.38
CA LEU A 276 -2.03 -13.46 -10.90
C LEU A 276 -3.29 -14.30 -10.67
N HIS A 277 -4.37 -13.66 -10.25
CA HIS A 277 -5.65 -14.33 -10.02
C HIS A 277 -6.79 -13.57 -10.72
N PHE A 278 -7.58 -14.29 -11.52
CA PHE A 278 -8.67 -13.72 -12.32
C PHE A 278 -9.98 -14.46 -12.04
N GLU A 279 -10.96 -13.75 -11.51
CA GLU A 279 -12.30 -14.27 -11.23
C GLU A 279 -13.36 -13.27 -11.68
N GLY A 280 -14.25 -13.63 -12.61
CA GLY A 280 -15.32 -12.74 -13.07
C GLY A 280 -14.82 -11.48 -13.79
N THR A 281 -13.64 -11.55 -14.40
CA THR A 281 -12.95 -10.43 -15.04
C THR A 281 -13.36 -10.27 -16.50
N ASN A 282 -13.37 -9.03 -17.03
CA ASN A 282 -13.67 -8.79 -18.45
C ASN A 282 -12.75 -7.76 -19.11
N TYR A 283 -12.25 -8.07 -20.31
CA TYR A 283 -11.51 -7.14 -21.18
C TYR A 283 -10.27 -6.49 -20.52
N ASN A 284 -9.61 -7.19 -19.60
CA ASN A 284 -8.39 -6.71 -18.97
C ASN A 284 -7.16 -6.98 -19.84
N ILE A 285 -6.13 -6.18 -19.65
CA ILE A 285 -4.85 -6.30 -20.36
C ILE A 285 -3.74 -6.55 -19.36
N VAL A 286 -3.02 -7.65 -19.52
CA VAL A 286 -1.82 -7.96 -18.74
C VAL A 286 -0.66 -8.10 -19.69
N ARG A 287 0.27 -7.14 -19.68
CA ARG A 287 1.39 -7.12 -20.62
C ARG A 287 2.70 -6.63 -20.06
N ARG A 288 3.82 -7.10 -20.62
CA ARG A 288 5.16 -6.65 -20.24
C ARG A 288 5.48 -6.81 -18.76
N ASN A 289 4.82 -7.73 -18.06
CA ASN A 289 5.10 -8.03 -16.65
C ASN A 289 6.17 -9.11 -16.52
N LEU A 290 6.89 -9.09 -15.41
CA LEU A 290 7.72 -10.20 -14.96
C LEU A 290 6.95 -11.01 -13.94
N VAL A 291 6.55 -12.22 -14.30
CA VAL A 291 5.88 -13.17 -13.40
C VAL A 291 6.87 -14.29 -13.10
N GLN A 292 7.53 -14.22 -11.95
CA GLN A 292 8.68 -15.07 -11.68
C GLN A 292 8.65 -15.74 -10.30
N ASN A 293 9.06 -17.00 -10.27
CA ASN A 293 9.24 -17.81 -9.05
C ASN A 293 7.98 -17.91 -8.16
N ASN A 294 6.78 -17.73 -8.71
CA ASN A 294 5.54 -17.94 -7.96
C ASN A 294 5.23 -19.45 -7.88
N ASP A 295 4.55 -19.89 -6.81
CA ASP A 295 4.15 -21.31 -6.72
C ASP A 295 3.15 -21.67 -7.84
N LEU A 296 2.25 -20.73 -8.15
CA LEU A 296 1.38 -20.76 -9.31
C LEU A 296 1.43 -19.40 -10.02
N ALA A 297 1.73 -19.36 -11.31
CA ALA A 297 1.81 -18.09 -12.04
C ALA A 297 0.41 -17.46 -12.24
N ILE A 298 -0.56 -18.25 -12.70
CA ILE A 298 -1.92 -17.77 -13.01
C ILE A 298 -3.00 -18.71 -12.46
N ALA A 299 -3.93 -18.17 -11.68
CA ALA A 299 -5.21 -18.81 -11.39
C ALA A 299 -6.32 -18.16 -12.23
N LEU A 300 -7.04 -18.97 -13.02
CA LEU A 300 -7.99 -18.48 -14.01
C LEU A 300 -9.36 -19.17 -13.88
N PHE A 301 -10.39 -18.42 -13.57
CA PHE A 301 -11.75 -18.96 -13.51
C PHE A 301 -12.44 -18.89 -14.88
N ALA A 302 -13.40 -19.80 -15.11
CA ALA A 302 -14.24 -19.79 -16.32
C ALA A 302 -15.05 -18.50 -16.52
N SER A 303 -15.21 -17.72 -15.45
CA SER A 303 -15.89 -16.42 -15.46
C SER A 303 -14.99 -15.26 -15.94
N ALA A 304 -13.69 -15.50 -16.17
CA ALA A 304 -12.81 -14.55 -16.83
C ALA A 304 -13.06 -14.56 -18.35
N ASN A 305 -13.33 -13.38 -18.93
CA ASN A 305 -13.71 -13.27 -20.33
C ASN A 305 -12.94 -12.18 -21.08
N TYR A 306 -12.47 -12.51 -22.29
CA TYR A 306 -11.86 -11.55 -23.21
C TYR A 306 -10.63 -10.82 -22.65
N ASP A 307 -10.05 -11.31 -21.55
CA ASP A 307 -8.78 -10.83 -21.01
C ASP A 307 -7.65 -11.20 -21.98
N LYS A 308 -6.67 -10.30 -22.11
CA LYS A 308 -5.50 -10.46 -22.99
C LYS A 308 -4.22 -10.45 -22.17
N ILE A 309 -3.50 -11.56 -22.21
CA ILE A 309 -2.25 -11.77 -21.47
C ILE A 309 -1.14 -11.98 -22.50
N TYR A 310 -0.32 -10.97 -22.79
CA TYR A 310 0.68 -11.03 -23.86
C TYR A 310 1.95 -10.24 -23.51
N GLU A 311 3.08 -10.57 -24.13
CA GLU A 311 4.38 -9.94 -23.92
C GLU A 311 4.87 -9.97 -22.46
N ASN A 312 4.44 -10.94 -21.66
CA ASN A 312 4.95 -11.14 -20.31
C ASN A 312 6.12 -12.12 -20.29
N ASN A 313 6.96 -12.03 -19.26
CA ASN A 313 8.00 -13.00 -18.97
C ASN A 313 7.55 -13.91 -17.82
N PHE A 314 7.24 -15.18 -18.12
CA PHE A 314 6.99 -16.22 -17.12
C PHE A 314 8.27 -17.02 -16.91
N ILE A 315 8.86 -16.94 -15.71
CA ILE A 315 10.16 -17.52 -15.41
C ILE A 315 10.15 -18.25 -14.06
N GLY A 316 10.56 -19.51 -14.01
CA GLY A 316 10.82 -20.25 -12.77
C GLY A 316 9.58 -20.47 -11.90
N ASN A 317 8.37 -20.29 -12.43
CA ASN A 317 7.14 -20.56 -11.68
C ASN A 317 6.96 -22.07 -11.55
N LEU A 318 6.56 -22.55 -10.38
CA LEU A 318 6.43 -23.99 -10.12
C LEU A 318 5.28 -24.62 -10.94
N ALA A 319 4.18 -23.89 -11.10
CA ALA A 319 3.10 -24.19 -12.03
C ALA A 319 2.71 -22.94 -12.83
N LEU A 320 2.37 -23.11 -14.11
CA LEU A 320 2.04 -21.99 -14.99
C LEU A 320 0.59 -21.53 -14.81
N ILE A 321 -0.37 -22.45 -14.92
CA ILE A 321 -1.78 -22.11 -14.87
C ILE A 321 -2.55 -23.13 -14.03
N ARG A 322 -3.64 -22.68 -13.41
CA ARG A 322 -4.67 -23.54 -12.83
C ARG A 322 -6.02 -22.97 -13.20
N THR A 323 -6.85 -23.79 -13.83
CA THR A 323 -8.18 -23.37 -14.25
C THR A 323 -9.29 -23.90 -13.36
N ILE A 324 -10.29 -23.07 -13.10
CA ILE A 324 -11.52 -23.44 -12.39
C ILE A 324 -12.68 -23.29 -13.38
N GLY A 325 -13.01 -24.40 -14.05
CA GLY A 325 -13.87 -24.43 -15.24
C GLY A 325 -13.12 -24.04 -16.52
N ASN A 326 -13.85 -23.77 -17.61
CA ASN A 326 -13.27 -23.54 -18.95
C ASN A 326 -13.26 -22.04 -19.35
N PRO A 327 -12.13 -21.33 -19.25
CA PRO A 327 -12.00 -19.91 -19.63
C PRO A 327 -11.80 -19.74 -21.14
N LYS A 328 -12.85 -19.97 -21.94
CA LYS A 328 -12.76 -20.08 -23.41
C LYS A 328 -12.30 -18.83 -24.15
N THR A 329 -12.53 -17.65 -23.58
CA THR A 329 -12.39 -16.36 -24.29
C THR A 329 -11.14 -15.58 -23.88
N VAL A 330 -10.37 -16.07 -22.90
CA VAL A 330 -9.10 -15.46 -22.49
C VAL A 330 -8.03 -15.81 -23.51
N SER A 331 -7.26 -14.81 -23.95
CA SER A 331 -6.21 -14.98 -24.95
C SER A 331 -4.83 -14.77 -24.33
N PHE A 332 -3.91 -15.68 -24.61
CA PHE A 332 -2.50 -15.59 -24.22
C PHE A 332 -1.61 -14.97 -25.31
N SER A 333 -2.23 -14.38 -26.33
CA SER A 333 -1.54 -13.64 -27.39
C SER A 333 -2.41 -12.51 -27.91
N TYR A 334 -1.78 -11.49 -28.49
CA TYR A 334 -2.47 -10.40 -29.15
C TYR A 334 -1.65 -9.89 -30.33
N GLN A 335 -2.29 -9.68 -31.48
CA GLN A 335 -1.65 -9.17 -32.70
C GLN A 335 -0.40 -9.95 -33.11
N GLY A 336 -0.45 -11.28 -33.07
CA GLY A 336 0.66 -12.16 -33.47
C GLY A 336 1.79 -12.27 -32.46
N ARG A 337 1.62 -11.75 -31.24
CA ARG A 337 2.63 -11.80 -30.16
C ARG A 337 2.04 -12.37 -28.88
N GLY A 338 2.70 -13.41 -28.34
CA GLY A 338 2.34 -14.09 -27.10
C GLY A 338 3.27 -13.70 -25.97
N ASN A 339 3.55 -14.64 -25.07
CA ASN A 339 4.41 -14.44 -23.90
C ASN A 339 5.70 -15.26 -24.03
N TYR A 340 6.72 -14.85 -23.28
CA TYR A 340 7.90 -15.66 -23.06
C TYR A 340 7.67 -16.63 -21.90
N TRP A 341 7.90 -17.92 -22.15
CA TRP A 341 7.76 -19.00 -21.17
C TRP A 341 9.09 -19.72 -21.01
N ASP A 342 9.64 -19.74 -19.80
CA ASP A 342 10.87 -20.47 -19.56
C ASP A 342 10.66 -21.99 -19.72
N GLY A 343 11.63 -22.66 -20.37
CA GLY A 343 11.55 -24.09 -20.65
C GLY A 343 10.64 -24.48 -21.82
N PHE A 344 10.03 -23.52 -22.53
CA PHE A 344 9.40 -23.79 -23.81
C PHE A 344 10.43 -24.18 -24.87
N LEU A 345 10.21 -25.31 -25.54
CA LEU A 345 11.09 -25.89 -26.57
C LEU A 345 10.43 -25.75 -27.96
N GLY A 346 10.17 -24.51 -28.37
CA GLY A 346 9.69 -24.17 -29.71
C GLY A 346 10.83 -23.95 -30.70
N TYR A 347 10.46 -23.61 -31.93
CA TYR A 347 11.38 -23.19 -33.00
C TYR A 347 10.76 -22.02 -33.77
N ASP A 348 11.62 -21.23 -34.40
CA ASP A 348 11.31 -20.00 -35.11
C ASP A 348 12.16 -20.04 -36.39
N LEU A 349 11.54 -20.42 -37.51
CA LEU A 349 12.22 -20.67 -38.79
C LEU A 349 12.40 -19.39 -39.61
N ASP A 350 11.58 -18.37 -39.39
CA ASP A 350 11.66 -17.08 -40.08
C ASP A 350 12.40 -15.99 -39.28
N ASP A 351 12.86 -16.30 -38.06
CA ASP A 351 13.65 -15.46 -37.14
C ASP A 351 12.94 -14.13 -36.78
N ASP A 352 11.61 -14.16 -36.69
CA ASP A 352 10.80 -13.00 -36.29
C ASP A 352 10.69 -12.82 -34.76
N GLY A 353 11.22 -13.78 -34.00
CA GLY A 353 11.24 -13.82 -32.54
C GLY A 353 9.98 -14.46 -31.92
N VAL A 354 9.07 -14.98 -32.73
CA VAL A 354 7.85 -15.70 -32.36
C VAL A 354 7.99 -17.16 -32.81
N SER A 355 7.48 -18.08 -31.99
CA SER A 355 7.52 -19.50 -32.31
C SER A 355 6.49 -19.88 -33.37
N ASP A 356 6.90 -20.69 -34.35
CA ASP A 356 6.04 -21.32 -35.37
C ASP A 356 5.09 -22.37 -34.78
N VAL A 357 5.33 -22.79 -33.54
CA VAL A 357 4.50 -23.76 -32.81
C VAL A 357 3.86 -23.13 -31.58
N LYS A 358 2.60 -23.51 -31.33
CA LYS A 358 1.81 -23.08 -30.17
C LYS A 358 2.33 -23.73 -28.89
N PHE A 359 2.23 -23.03 -27.76
CA PHE A 359 2.59 -23.56 -26.46
C PHE A 359 1.35 -23.93 -25.65
N LYS A 360 1.22 -25.22 -25.27
CA LYS A 360 0.14 -25.68 -24.39
C LYS A 360 0.46 -25.33 -22.94
N LEU A 361 -0.38 -24.51 -22.31
CA LEU A 361 -0.17 -24.04 -20.93
C LEU A 361 -0.57 -25.08 -19.89
N THR A 362 -1.54 -25.94 -20.21
CA THR A 362 -2.07 -26.93 -19.27
C THR A 362 -1.25 -28.22 -19.27
N ASN A 363 -0.99 -28.75 -18.07
CA ASN A 363 -0.31 -30.04 -17.88
C ASN A 363 -1.18 -31.05 -17.09
N VAL A 364 -0.78 -32.33 -17.11
CA VAL A 364 -1.47 -33.44 -16.40
C VAL A 364 -1.54 -33.22 -14.90
N PHE A 365 -0.53 -32.55 -14.37
CA PHE A 365 -0.36 -32.40 -12.94
C PHE A 365 -1.30 -31.35 -12.36
N GLU A 366 -1.93 -30.49 -13.15
CA GLU A 366 -2.95 -29.55 -12.65
C GLU A 366 -4.12 -30.27 -11.96
N ASP A 367 -4.68 -31.30 -12.61
CA ASP A 367 -5.79 -32.09 -12.07
C ASP A 367 -5.40 -32.86 -10.81
N ILE A 368 -4.14 -33.30 -10.75
CA ILE A 368 -3.61 -34.12 -9.65
C ILE A 368 -3.22 -33.24 -8.46
N GLN A 369 -2.57 -32.10 -8.70
CA GLN A 369 -2.18 -31.14 -7.67
C GLN A 369 -3.39 -30.55 -6.94
N GLY A 370 -4.49 -30.31 -7.65
CA GLY A 370 -5.74 -29.87 -7.04
C GLY A 370 -6.30 -30.87 -6.01
N LYS A 371 -6.05 -32.17 -6.20
CA LYS A 371 -6.51 -33.24 -5.30
C LYS A 371 -5.49 -33.61 -4.22
N TYR A 372 -4.20 -33.54 -4.55
CA TYR A 372 -3.11 -33.96 -3.66
C TYR A 372 -1.96 -32.94 -3.69
N PRO A 373 -2.00 -31.91 -2.84
CA PRO A 373 -0.96 -30.87 -2.79
C PRO A 373 0.45 -31.41 -2.56
N VAL A 374 0.58 -32.53 -1.84
CA VAL A 374 1.86 -33.21 -1.54
C VAL A 374 2.60 -33.66 -2.80
N ILE A 375 1.88 -33.87 -3.93
CA ILE A 375 2.50 -34.25 -5.20
C ILE A 375 3.40 -33.14 -5.76
N GLN A 376 3.26 -31.89 -5.28
CA GLN A 376 4.14 -30.78 -5.67
C GLN A 376 5.62 -31.05 -5.39
N LEU A 377 5.96 -31.79 -4.33
CA LEU A 377 7.34 -32.17 -4.00
C LEU A 377 8.01 -33.02 -5.10
N TYR A 378 7.23 -33.68 -5.95
CA TYR A 378 7.72 -34.61 -6.95
C TYR A 378 7.69 -34.06 -8.37
N LEU A 379 7.19 -32.84 -8.60
CA LEU A 379 7.02 -32.27 -9.95
C LEU A 379 8.34 -32.08 -10.70
N SER A 380 9.43 -31.82 -9.98
CA SER A 380 10.77 -31.69 -10.57
C SER A 380 11.52 -33.03 -10.66
N SER A 381 10.88 -34.15 -10.30
CA SER A 381 11.52 -35.47 -10.37
C SER A 381 11.61 -35.96 -11.84
N PRO A 382 12.62 -36.79 -12.17
CA PRO A 382 12.70 -37.44 -13.48
C PRO A 382 11.42 -38.20 -13.86
N SER A 383 10.75 -38.81 -12.88
CA SER A 383 9.50 -39.54 -13.08
C SER A 383 8.34 -38.62 -13.49
N ALA A 384 8.20 -37.46 -12.86
CA ALA A 384 7.18 -36.49 -13.24
C ALA A 384 7.43 -35.96 -14.67
N ARG A 385 8.69 -35.71 -15.04
CA ARG A 385 9.06 -35.32 -16.40
C ARG A 385 8.73 -36.42 -17.43
N ALA A 386 8.98 -37.69 -17.10
CA ALA A 386 8.64 -38.82 -17.96
C ALA A 386 7.13 -38.95 -18.19
N ILE A 387 6.32 -38.79 -17.14
CA ILE A 387 4.84 -38.77 -17.24
C ILE A 387 4.37 -37.59 -18.10
N GLU A 388 4.98 -36.41 -17.94
CA GLU A 388 4.66 -35.24 -18.76
C GLU A 388 4.92 -35.51 -20.26
N ILE A 389 6.07 -36.12 -20.60
CA ILE A 389 6.41 -36.50 -21.97
C ILE A 389 5.45 -37.59 -22.50
N ALA A 390 5.15 -38.59 -21.68
CA ALA A 390 4.23 -39.66 -22.05
C ALA A 390 2.84 -39.12 -22.38
N GLU A 391 2.28 -38.23 -21.56
CA GLU A 391 0.99 -37.59 -21.85
C GLU A 391 1.05 -36.73 -23.12
N ARG A 392 2.11 -35.95 -23.32
CA ARG A 392 2.25 -35.16 -24.56
C ARG A 392 2.19 -36.04 -25.80
N THR A 393 2.67 -37.28 -25.70
CA THR A 393 2.71 -38.26 -26.80
C THR A 393 1.40 -39.05 -26.91
N MET A 394 0.78 -39.39 -25.77
CA MET A 394 -0.49 -40.13 -25.66
C MET A 394 -1.39 -39.46 -24.60
N PRO A 395 -2.21 -38.48 -24.98
CA PRO A 395 -2.99 -37.72 -24.02
C PRO A 395 -4.20 -38.53 -23.51
N ILE A 396 -4.16 -38.93 -22.24
CA ILE A 396 -5.20 -39.75 -21.58
C ILE A 396 -6.12 -38.87 -20.70
N VAL A 397 -5.62 -37.72 -20.21
CA VAL A 397 -6.35 -36.80 -19.32
C VAL A 397 -7.06 -35.70 -20.11
N LYS A 398 -8.38 -35.59 -19.90
CA LYS A 398 -9.20 -34.51 -20.47
C LYS A 398 -8.93 -33.18 -19.77
N SER A 399 -7.86 -32.49 -20.19
CA SER A 399 -7.56 -31.11 -19.80
C SER A 399 -8.22 -30.11 -20.75
N PHE A 400 -8.54 -28.91 -20.26
CA PHE A 400 -8.86 -27.79 -21.16
C PHE A 400 -7.63 -27.44 -21.98
N LYS A 401 -7.82 -27.30 -23.29
CA LYS A 401 -6.74 -27.01 -24.22
C LYS A 401 -6.53 -25.50 -24.29
N ILE A 402 -5.67 -24.99 -23.42
CA ILE A 402 -5.31 -23.57 -23.36
C ILE A 402 -3.92 -23.43 -23.96
N TYR A 403 -3.79 -22.52 -24.91
CA TYR A 403 -2.56 -22.28 -25.63
C TYR A 403 -2.17 -20.81 -25.59
N ASP A 404 -0.86 -20.58 -25.56
CA ASP A 404 -0.29 -19.39 -26.18
C ASP A 404 -0.07 -19.69 -27.67
N GLU A 405 -0.77 -18.94 -28.51
CA GLU A 405 -0.78 -19.13 -29.96
C GLU A 405 0.47 -18.59 -30.64
N HIS A 406 1.17 -17.66 -29.99
CA HIS A 406 2.34 -16.97 -30.54
C HIS A 406 3.47 -16.84 -29.50
N PRO A 407 3.98 -17.94 -28.91
CA PRO A 407 4.98 -17.87 -27.84
C PRO A 407 6.23 -17.11 -28.29
N LEU A 408 6.78 -16.25 -27.43
CA LEU A 408 7.99 -15.50 -27.75
C LEU A 408 9.24 -16.35 -27.50
N MET A 409 10.20 -16.28 -28.43
CA MET A 409 11.48 -17.00 -28.32
C MET A 409 12.49 -16.30 -27.42
N ARG A 410 12.30 -15.01 -27.16
CA ARG A 410 13.19 -14.18 -26.33
C ARG A 410 12.40 -13.43 -25.28
N LYS A 411 13.06 -13.14 -24.16
CA LYS A 411 12.48 -12.35 -23.06
C LYS A 411 12.12 -10.96 -23.56
N VAL A 412 11.00 -10.46 -23.08
CA VAL A 412 10.59 -9.06 -23.28
C VAL A 412 11.40 -8.16 -22.37
N GLU A 413 11.91 -7.06 -22.90
CA GLU A 413 12.61 -6.06 -22.08
C GLU A 413 11.61 -5.31 -21.18
N ILE A 414 11.94 -5.28 -19.89
CA ILE A 414 11.14 -4.67 -18.83
C ILE A 414 11.98 -3.64 -18.07
N PRO A 415 11.38 -2.52 -17.61
CA PRO A 415 12.12 -1.53 -16.83
C PRO A 415 12.71 -2.12 -15.54
N ASN A 416 13.89 -1.64 -15.13
CA ASN A 416 14.51 -2.04 -13.87
C ASN A 416 13.87 -1.29 -12.69
N LEU A 417 13.23 -2.02 -11.78
CA LEU A 417 12.52 -1.47 -10.61
C LEU A 417 13.29 -1.59 -9.28
N SER A 418 14.55 -2.06 -9.30
CA SER A 418 15.33 -2.34 -8.07
C SER A 418 15.56 -1.10 -7.18
N TYR A 419 15.50 0.11 -7.74
CA TYR A 419 15.62 1.36 -6.99
C TYR A 419 14.46 1.55 -5.97
N LEU A 420 13.27 1.02 -6.27
CA LEU A 420 12.11 1.09 -5.38
C LEU A 420 12.33 0.26 -4.11
N VAL A 421 12.94 -0.92 -4.26
CA VAL A 421 13.24 -1.83 -3.14
C VAL A 421 14.29 -1.23 -2.21
N LYS A 422 15.40 -0.70 -2.78
CA LYS A 422 16.48 -0.06 -2.00
C LYS A 422 15.97 1.08 -1.13
N ARG A 423 15.05 1.90 -1.65
CA ARG A 423 14.45 3.00 -0.90
C ARG A 423 13.64 2.48 0.30
N GLY A 424 12.77 1.51 0.08
CA GLY A 424 11.94 0.99 1.18
C GLY A 424 12.71 0.18 2.22
N GLU A 425 13.82 -0.46 1.86
CA GLU A 425 14.73 -1.06 2.85
C GLU A 425 15.33 -0.01 3.78
N ALA A 426 15.71 1.17 3.26
CA ALA A 426 16.18 2.28 4.07
C ALA A 426 15.09 2.77 5.05
N GLU A 427 13.83 2.90 4.58
CA GLU A 427 12.67 3.26 5.42
C GLU A 427 12.36 2.17 6.47
N LYS A 428 12.51 0.88 6.11
CA LYS A 428 12.36 -0.25 7.05
C LYS A 428 13.45 -0.24 8.13
N ILE A 429 14.67 0.14 7.81
CA ILE A 429 15.75 0.30 8.79
C ILE A 429 15.45 1.49 9.72
N GLU A 430 15.01 2.61 9.15
CA GLU A 430 14.70 3.81 9.94
C GLU A 430 13.52 3.58 10.88
N SER A 431 12.44 2.94 10.41
CA SER A 431 11.30 2.58 11.28
C SER A 431 11.70 1.66 12.44
N LYS A 432 12.62 0.71 12.24
CA LYS A 432 13.19 -0.11 13.33
C LYS A 432 13.99 0.72 14.32
N ARG A 433 14.76 1.71 13.87
CA ARG A 433 15.50 2.63 14.76
C ARG A 433 14.56 3.44 15.63
N ILE A 434 13.48 3.95 15.05
CA ILE A 434 12.46 4.71 15.77
C ILE A 434 11.78 3.83 16.83
N ALA A 435 11.38 2.60 16.48
CA ALA A 435 10.80 1.65 17.43
C ALA A 435 11.75 1.29 18.59
N PHE A 436 13.05 1.15 18.32
CA PHE A 436 14.06 0.89 19.36
C PHE A 436 14.24 2.08 20.31
N MET A 437 14.25 3.31 19.80
CA MET A 437 14.31 4.51 20.65
C MET A 437 13.05 4.65 21.54
N GLY A 438 11.87 4.33 21.00
CA GLY A 438 10.61 4.36 21.76
C GLY A 438 10.58 3.36 22.92
N THR A 439 11.05 2.13 22.70
CA THR A 439 11.11 1.08 23.75
C THR A 439 12.20 1.31 24.78
N GLY A 440 13.36 1.87 24.38
CA GLY A 440 14.43 2.25 25.31
C GLY A 440 14.01 3.31 26.33
N PHE A 441 13.16 4.26 25.92
CA PHE A 441 12.63 5.29 26.82
C PHE A 441 11.61 4.72 27.83
N VAL A 442 10.78 3.76 27.42
CA VAL A 442 9.82 3.08 28.30
C VAL A 442 10.54 2.23 29.35
N PHE A 443 11.62 1.52 28.97
CA PHE A 443 12.42 0.74 29.92
C PHE A 443 13.18 1.62 30.92
N LEU A 444 13.70 2.78 30.51
CA LEU A 444 14.34 3.71 31.44
C LEU A 444 13.31 4.31 32.42
N CYS A 445 12.14 4.73 31.94
CA CYS A 445 11.11 5.32 32.80
C CYS A 445 10.47 4.30 33.76
N ALA A 446 10.36 3.02 33.39
CA ALA A 446 9.84 1.96 34.27
C ALA A 446 10.87 1.46 35.30
N SER A 447 12.17 1.62 35.05
CA SER A 447 13.24 1.16 35.95
C SER A 447 13.68 2.20 36.98
N VAL A 448 13.49 3.50 36.71
CA VAL A 448 13.82 4.59 37.66
C VAL A 448 13.00 4.51 38.97
N PRO A 449 11.68 4.23 38.96
CA PRO A 449 10.92 4.02 40.21
C PRO A 449 11.39 2.79 40.97
N PHE A 450 11.77 1.72 40.28
CA PHE A 450 12.25 0.48 40.90
C PHE A 450 13.63 0.66 41.57
N LEU A 451 14.53 1.41 40.96
CA LEU A 451 15.82 1.77 41.56
C LEU A 451 15.64 2.66 42.79
N ILE A 452 14.73 3.65 42.75
CA ILE A 452 14.46 4.52 43.90
C ILE A 452 13.85 3.74 45.08
N VAL A 453 12.97 2.77 44.82
CA VAL A 453 12.40 1.88 45.85
C VAL A 453 13.46 0.93 46.43
N PHE A 454 14.37 0.40 45.60
CA PHE A 454 15.48 -0.44 46.07
C PHE A 454 16.49 0.31 46.95
N PHE A 455 16.79 1.58 46.63
CA PHE A 455 17.68 2.40 47.45
C PHE A 455 17.02 2.90 48.74
N LYS A 456 15.70 3.19 48.74
CA LYS A 456 14.97 3.51 49.98
C LYS A 456 14.82 2.29 50.90
N SER A 457 14.60 1.08 50.36
CA SER A 457 14.43 -0.12 51.20
C SER A 457 15.72 -0.56 51.89
N LYS A 458 16.90 -0.39 51.25
CA LYS A 458 18.20 -0.63 51.90
C LYS A 458 18.49 0.36 53.03
N LYS A 459 18.05 1.62 52.91
CA LYS A 459 18.22 2.64 53.98
C LYS A 459 17.28 2.37 55.17
N LEU A 460 16.06 1.89 54.91
CA LEU A 460 15.08 1.50 55.94
C LEU A 460 15.48 0.21 56.67
N ARG A 461 16.06 -0.78 55.99
CA ARG A 461 16.56 -2.03 56.64
C ARG A 461 17.75 -1.80 57.57
N LYS A 462 18.53 -0.73 57.40
CA LYS A 462 19.58 -0.34 58.35
C LYS A 462 19.06 0.41 59.58
N LEU A 463 17.85 0.98 59.54
CA LEU A 463 17.28 1.73 60.66
C LEU A 463 16.48 0.87 61.66
N TYR A 464 16.11 -0.37 61.28
CA TYR A 464 15.25 -1.24 62.09
C TYR A 464 15.90 -2.57 62.51
N ALA A 465 17.22 -2.72 62.35
CA ALA A 465 17.95 -3.86 62.89
C ALA A 465 18.48 -3.53 64.30
N ILE A 466 17.56 -3.46 65.27
CA ILE A 466 17.85 -3.63 66.71
C ILE A 466 16.85 -4.68 67.19
N GLY A 467 17.37 -5.82 67.65
CA GLY A 467 16.61 -7.00 68.04
C GLY A 467 17.45 -8.24 67.79
#